data_AF-A0A7W0M5W4-F1
#
_entry.id   AF-A0A7W0M5W4-F1
#
_cell.length_a   1.000
_cell.length_b   1.000
_cell.length_c   1.000
_cell.angle_alpha   90.00
_cell.angle_beta   90.00
_cell.angle_gamma   90.00
#
_symmetry.space_group_name_H-M   'P 1'
#
loop_
_entity.id
_entity.type
_entity.pdbx_description
1 polymer ?
#
loop_
_entity_poly.entity_id
_entity_poly.type
_entity_poly.pdbx_seq_one_letter_code
_entity_poly.pdbx_strand_id
1 'polypeptide(L)'
;MPKWLVVLLFIAGTALTWGIYVPSIHVAATALKSNLRAFLLVGVAYFLTAVLIPAALIWIAGWDPTAKGVPNFGGPGVRWGLWAGTMGAVGALCVIFAVTAAGKAWGPLVVPPLVFAFAPIVNTIATLLYFHPVKTLPDWRFFAGLLLAIAGAAMVMIFKPTDPQPHAASPQAAAQAGIASPETARH
;
A
#
# COMPACT_ATOMS: atom_id res chain seq x y z
N MET A 1 -13.13 -28.69 -1.92
CA MET A 1 -13.48 -27.33 -1.46
C MET A 1 -14.27 -26.61 -2.53
N PRO A 2 -15.32 -25.85 -2.20
CA PRO A 2 -16.04 -25.07 -3.20
C PRO A 2 -15.13 -23.95 -3.74
N LYS A 3 -15.20 -23.68 -5.05
CA LYS A 3 -14.29 -22.73 -5.75
C LYS A 3 -14.24 -21.34 -5.10
N TRP A 4 -15.36 -20.87 -4.55
CA TRP A 4 -15.43 -19.56 -3.87
C TRP A 4 -14.57 -19.50 -2.61
N LEU A 5 -14.40 -20.61 -1.88
CA LEU A 5 -13.60 -20.64 -0.66
C LEU A 5 -12.10 -20.54 -0.97
N VAL A 6 -11.67 -21.16 -2.07
CA VAL A 6 -10.29 -21.00 -2.59
C VAL A 6 -10.05 -19.54 -3.01
N VAL A 7 -11.01 -18.91 -3.68
CA VAL A 7 -10.92 -17.49 -4.05
C VAL A 7 -10.79 -16.60 -2.81
N LEU A 8 -11.64 -16.80 -1.80
CA LEU A 8 -11.57 -16.01 -0.57
C LEU A 8 -10.25 -16.20 0.17
N LEU A 9 -9.67 -17.40 0.16
CA LEU A 9 -8.38 -17.66 0.77
C LEU A 9 -7.26 -16.85 0.10
N PHE A 10 -7.23 -16.77 -1.24
CA PHE A 10 -6.26 -15.94 -1.96
C PHE A 10 -6.51 -14.45 -1.80
N ILE A 11 -7.78 -14.03 -1.70
CA ILE A 11 -8.13 -12.63 -1.38
C ILE A 11 -7.63 -12.28 0.03
N ALA A 12 -7.87 -13.14 1.02
CA ALA A 12 -7.39 -12.94 2.38
C ALA A 12 -5.86 -12.90 2.42
N GLY A 13 -5.18 -13.81 1.74
CA GLY A 13 -3.72 -13.77 1.61
C GLY A 13 -3.21 -12.47 0.98
N THR A 14 -3.89 -11.97 -0.05
CA THR A 14 -3.56 -10.68 -0.69
C THR A 14 -3.78 -9.53 0.29
N ALA A 15 -4.92 -9.49 0.98
CA ALA A 15 -5.24 -8.44 1.94
C ALA A 15 -4.25 -8.42 3.12
N LEU A 16 -3.85 -9.58 3.62
CA LEU A 16 -2.86 -9.69 4.70
C LEU A 16 -1.46 -9.24 4.24
N THR A 17 -1.00 -9.72 3.10
CA THR A 17 0.34 -9.38 2.59
C THR A 17 0.45 -7.90 2.20
N TRP A 18 -0.54 -7.35 1.49
CA TRP A 18 -0.58 -5.92 1.17
C TRP A 18 -0.87 -5.04 2.37
N GLY A 19 -1.64 -5.52 3.35
CA GLY A 19 -1.88 -4.81 4.60
C GLY A 19 -0.60 -4.62 5.43
N ILE A 20 0.24 -5.66 5.49
CA ILE A 20 1.53 -5.64 6.22
C ILE A 20 2.62 -4.91 5.43
N TYR A 21 2.52 -4.89 4.10
CA TYR A 21 3.51 -4.31 3.19
C TYR A 21 3.92 -2.86 3.54
N VAL A 22 2.97 -1.93 3.72
CA VAL A 22 3.33 -0.52 3.97
C VAL A 22 4.02 -0.32 5.34
N PRO A 23 3.53 -0.88 6.45
CA PRO A 23 4.26 -0.90 7.71
C PRO A 23 5.67 -1.48 7.59
N SER A 24 5.84 -2.61 6.89
CA SER A 24 7.15 -3.24 6.69
C SER A 24 8.11 -2.35 5.90
N ILE A 25 7.64 -1.66 4.85
CA ILE A 25 8.46 -0.68 4.13
C ILE A 25 8.84 0.49 5.02
N HIS A 26 7.92 0.97 5.86
CA HIS A 26 8.22 2.07 6.78
C HIS A 26 9.35 1.69 7.76
N VAL A 27 9.32 0.46 8.28
CA VAL A 27 10.39 -0.10 9.11
C VAL A 27 11.70 -0.17 8.33
N ALA A 28 11.70 -0.77 7.14
CA ALA A 28 12.89 -0.88 6.30
C ALA A 28 13.48 0.49 5.93
N ALA A 29 12.63 1.44 5.55
CA ALA A 29 13.04 2.78 5.17
C ALA A 29 13.61 3.57 6.35
N THR A 30 13.08 3.36 7.56
CA THR A 30 13.62 3.95 8.79
C THR A 30 14.97 3.34 9.15
N ALA A 31 15.12 2.02 9.07
CA ALA A 31 16.40 1.33 9.33
C ALA A 31 17.49 1.72 8.31
N LEU A 32 17.13 1.82 7.03
CA LEU A 32 18.05 2.22 5.94
C LEU A 32 18.24 3.74 5.83
N LYS A 33 17.50 4.52 6.61
CA LYS A 33 17.43 5.99 6.55
C LYS A 33 17.15 6.52 5.12
N SER A 34 16.45 5.74 4.29
CA SER A 34 16.18 6.08 2.89
C SER A 34 14.99 5.31 2.32
N ASN A 35 13.97 6.05 1.92
CA ASN A 35 12.76 5.49 1.29
C ASN A 35 13.06 4.87 -0.08
N LEU A 36 13.97 5.47 -0.85
CA LEU A 36 14.36 4.94 -2.17
C LEU A 36 15.18 3.66 -2.07
N ARG A 37 16.07 3.53 -1.07
CA ARG A 37 16.81 2.27 -0.85
C ARG A 37 15.89 1.14 -0.39
N ALA A 38 14.91 1.44 0.47
CA ALA A 38 13.88 0.48 0.83
C ALA A 38 13.07 0.04 -0.40
N PHE A 39 12.67 0.97 -1.26
CA PHE A 39 11.97 0.65 -2.51
C PHE A 39 12.82 -0.16 -3.48
N LEU A 40 14.12 0.11 -3.57
CA LEU A 40 15.05 -0.69 -4.37
C LEU A 40 15.04 -2.16 -3.94
N LEU A 41 15.07 -2.43 -2.62
CA LEU A 41 14.99 -3.80 -2.09
C LEU A 41 13.63 -4.45 -2.37
N VAL A 42 12.54 -3.67 -2.37
CA VAL A 42 11.22 -4.15 -2.82
C VAL A 42 11.26 -4.54 -4.29
N GLY A 43 11.92 -3.74 -5.14
CA GLY A 43 12.14 -4.06 -6.55
C GLY A 43 12.93 -5.36 -6.75
N VAL A 44 13.97 -5.59 -5.95
CA VAL A 44 14.70 -6.87 -5.95
C VAL A 44 13.78 -8.02 -5.54
N ALA A 45 12.99 -7.86 -4.48
CA ALA A 45 12.03 -8.87 -4.06
C ALA A 45 10.96 -9.17 -5.14
N TYR A 46 10.54 -8.17 -5.91
CA TYR A 46 9.63 -8.34 -7.04
C TYR A 46 10.29 -9.10 -8.18
N PHE A 47 11.57 -8.86 -8.47
CA PHE A 47 12.29 -9.69 -9.45
C PHE A 47 12.32 -11.16 -9.00
N LEU A 48 12.66 -11.43 -7.74
CA LEU A 48 12.70 -12.80 -7.21
C LEU A 48 11.32 -13.47 -7.28
N THR A 49 10.25 -12.77 -6.91
CA THR A 49 8.91 -13.36 -6.81
C THR A 49 8.13 -13.36 -8.13
N ALA A 50 8.25 -12.31 -8.94
CA ALA A 50 7.48 -12.16 -10.18
C ALA A 50 8.23 -12.70 -11.42
N VAL A 51 9.55 -12.91 -11.34
CA VAL A 51 10.33 -13.50 -12.44
C VAL A 51 10.79 -14.90 -12.10
N LEU A 52 11.54 -15.08 -11.00
CA LEU A 52 12.16 -16.39 -10.73
C LEU A 52 11.14 -17.47 -10.35
N ILE A 53 10.11 -17.15 -9.56
CA ILE A 53 9.09 -18.14 -9.18
C ILE A 53 8.31 -18.62 -10.42
N PRO A 54 7.71 -17.76 -11.27
CA PRO A 54 7.03 -18.23 -12.48
C PRO A 54 7.97 -18.97 -13.43
N ALA A 55 9.21 -18.49 -13.62
CA ALA A 55 10.20 -19.16 -14.46
C ALA A 55 10.50 -20.59 -13.96
N ALA A 56 10.68 -20.77 -12.66
CA ALA A 56 10.91 -22.08 -12.06
C ALA A 56 9.68 -22.99 -12.21
N LEU A 57 8.46 -22.47 -11.98
CA LEU A 57 7.23 -23.26 -12.12
C LEU A 57 7.03 -23.73 -13.57
N ILE A 58 7.24 -22.84 -14.55
CA ILE A 58 7.02 -23.13 -15.97
C ILE A 58 8.12 -24.04 -16.53
N TRP A 59 9.40 -23.69 -16.34
CA TRP A 59 10.50 -24.35 -17.05
C TRP A 59 11.17 -25.47 -16.26
N ILE A 60 11.15 -25.40 -14.92
CA ILE A 60 11.81 -26.42 -14.08
C ILE A 60 10.77 -27.45 -13.63
N ALA A 61 9.63 -27.00 -13.08
CA ALA A 61 8.59 -27.90 -12.58
C ALA A 61 7.63 -28.39 -13.68
N GLY A 62 7.63 -27.76 -14.87
CA GLY A 62 6.69 -28.09 -15.95
C GLY A 62 5.22 -27.93 -15.55
N TRP A 63 4.94 -27.12 -14.53
CA TRP A 63 3.61 -26.99 -13.94
C TRP A 63 3.14 -25.55 -14.03
N ASP A 64 2.23 -25.32 -14.98
CA ASP A 64 1.49 -24.07 -15.10
C ASP A 64 0.00 -24.33 -14.88
N PRO A 65 -0.52 -24.16 -13.65
CA PRO A 65 -1.94 -24.32 -13.36
C PRO A 65 -2.80 -23.21 -13.97
N THR A 66 -2.20 -22.17 -14.55
CA THR A 66 -2.87 -21.01 -15.13
C THR A 66 -2.97 -21.07 -16.65
N ALA A 67 -2.22 -21.97 -17.29
CA ALA A 67 -2.22 -22.18 -18.74
C ALA A 67 -3.63 -22.49 -19.26
N LYS A 68 -4.09 -21.70 -20.23
CA LYS A 68 -5.34 -21.91 -20.97
C LYS A 68 -5.05 -21.83 -22.46
N GLY A 69 -5.38 -22.88 -23.21
CA GLY A 69 -5.05 -22.97 -24.64
C GLY A 69 -3.56 -23.26 -24.87
N VAL A 70 -2.99 -22.72 -25.95
CA VAL A 70 -1.55 -22.85 -26.28
C VAL A 70 -0.80 -21.63 -25.71
N PRO A 71 -0.03 -21.79 -24.61
CA PRO A 71 0.72 -20.68 -24.02
C PRO A 71 1.75 -20.14 -25.01
N ASN A 72 1.87 -18.81 -25.09
CA ASN A 72 2.86 -18.16 -25.93
C ASN A 72 3.30 -16.81 -25.34
N PHE A 73 4.49 -16.37 -25.72
CA PHE A 73 5.01 -15.02 -25.43
C PHE A 73 4.80 -14.09 -26.63
N GLY A 74 3.57 -14.07 -27.17
CA GLY A 74 3.22 -13.24 -28.32
C GLY A 74 3.32 -11.73 -28.03
N GLY A 75 3.64 -10.95 -29.07
CA GLY A 75 3.92 -9.51 -28.96
C GLY A 75 2.85 -8.67 -28.25
N PRO A 76 1.53 -8.88 -28.48
CA PRO A 76 0.48 -8.17 -27.74
C PRO A 76 0.42 -8.54 -26.25
N GLY A 77 0.62 -9.81 -25.88
CA GLY A 77 0.59 -10.24 -24.48
C GLY A 77 1.78 -9.69 -23.70
N VAL A 78 2.97 -9.74 -24.30
CA VAL A 78 4.21 -9.21 -23.68
C VAL A 78 4.11 -7.71 -23.42
N ARG A 79 3.65 -6.91 -24.40
CA ARG A 79 3.52 -5.45 -24.19
C ARG A 79 2.53 -5.12 -23.08
N TRP A 80 1.41 -5.83 -22.98
CA TRP A 80 0.41 -5.59 -21.94
C TRP A 80 0.92 -6.02 -20.57
N GLY A 81 1.66 -7.13 -20.49
CA GLY A 81 2.33 -7.55 -19.25
C GLY A 81 3.35 -6.52 -18.76
N LEU A 82 4.23 -6.04 -19.65
CA LEU A 82 5.21 -5.00 -19.31
C LEU A 82 4.54 -3.67 -18.92
N TRP A 83 3.47 -3.30 -19.62
CA TRP A 83 2.73 -2.08 -19.32
C TRP A 83 2.03 -2.14 -17.97
N ALA A 84 1.38 -3.27 -17.65
CA ALA A 84 0.77 -3.51 -16.36
C ALA A 84 1.80 -3.48 -15.22
N GLY A 85 2.96 -4.13 -15.40
CA GLY A 85 4.05 -4.10 -14.42
C GLY A 85 4.60 -2.69 -14.18
N THR A 86 4.78 -1.91 -15.27
CA THR A 86 5.24 -0.51 -15.18
C THR A 86 4.26 0.35 -14.41
N MET A 87 2.95 0.24 -14.68
CA MET A 87 1.92 0.98 -13.95
C MET A 87 1.91 0.64 -12.46
N GLY A 88 2.10 -0.64 -12.10
CA GLY A 88 2.23 -1.07 -10.71
C GLY A 88 3.45 -0.45 -10.01
N ALA A 89 4.62 -0.48 -10.67
CA ALA A 89 5.86 0.06 -10.12
C ALA A 89 5.81 1.60 -9.95
N VAL A 90 5.27 2.31 -10.94
CA VAL A 90 5.05 3.76 -10.88
C VAL A 90 4.08 4.11 -9.75
N GLY A 91 2.97 3.36 -9.63
CA GLY A 91 2.00 3.55 -8.54
C GLY A 91 2.64 3.38 -7.16
N ALA A 92 3.45 2.34 -6.97
CA ALA A 92 4.16 2.11 -5.70
C ALA A 92 5.16 3.23 -5.37
N LEU A 93 5.87 3.74 -6.39
CA LEU A 93 6.79 4.87 -6.23
C LEU A 93 6.03 6.16 -5.83
N CYS A 94 4.87 6.41 -6.43
CA CYS A 94 4.00 7.54 -6.06
C CYS A 94 3.52 7.44 -4.60
N VAL A 95 3.15 6.24 -4.12
CA VAL A 95 2.77 6.02 -2.71
C VAL A 95 3.92 6.38 -1.78
N ILE A 96 5.15 5.97 -2.10
CA ILE A 96 6.32 6.28 -1.28
C ILE A 96 6.57 7.78 -1.21
N PHE A 97 6.53 8.49 -2.34
CA PHE A 97 6.67 9.95 -2.34
C PHE A 97 5.54 10.65 -1.59
N ALA A 98 4.30 10.19 -1.73
CA ALA A 98 3.16 10.73 -0.99
C ALA A 98 3.31 10.53 0.53
N VAL A 99 3.72 9.34 0.99
CA VAL A 99 4.01 9.09 2.41
C VAL A 99 5.17 9.95 2.91
N THR A 100 6.19 10.15 2.07
CA THR A 100 7.34 11.00 2.39
C THR A 100 6.92 12.45 2.58
N ALA A 101 6.11 12.98 1.65
CA ALA A 101 5.60 14.35 1.69
C ALA A 101 4.63 14.58 2.88
N ALA A 102 3.83 13.58 3.21
CA ALA A 102 2.88 13.63 4.33
C ALA A 102 3.52 13.48 5.73
N GLY A 103 4.81 13.09 5.80
CA GLY A 103 5.55 12.93 7.05
C GLY A 103 5.37 11.57 7.73
N LYS A 104 6.36 11.15 8.53
CA LYS A 104 6.47 9.79 9.08
C LYS A 104 5.33 9.38 10.03
N ALA A 105 4.77 10.32 10.79
CA ALA A 105 3.73 10.03 11.77
C ALA A 105 2.33 9.89 11.14
N TRP A 106 2.09 10.55 9.99
CA TRP A 106 0.74 10.67 9.41
C TRP A 106 0.63 9.96 8.05
N GLY A 107 1.68 10.01 7.24
CA GLY A 107 1.72 9.44 5.89
C GLY A 107 1.36 7.95 5.83
N PRO A 108 2.01 7.05 6.60
CA PRO A 108 1.74 5.61 6.52
C PRO A 108 0.33 5.22 6.97
N LEU A 109 -0.29 6.03 7.84
CA LEU A 109 -1.65 5.77 8.35
C LEU A 109 -2.73 6.25 7.38
N VAL A 110 -2.41 7.19 6.49
CA VAL A 110 -3.41 7.87 5.66
C VAL A 110 -3.29 7.53 4.19
N VAL A 111 -2.09 7.59 3.63
CA VAL A 111 -1.90 7.43 2.18
C VAL A 111 -2.37 6.04 1.70
N PRO A 112 -2.00 4.92 2.34
CA PRO A 112 -2.40 3.61 1.82
C PRO A 112 -3.91 3.35 1.85
N PRO A 113 -4.65 3.56 2.96
CA PRO A 113 -6.09 3.37 2.96
C PRO A 113 -6.82 4.21 1.91
N LEU A 114 -6.36 5.46 1.69
CA LEU A 114 -6.92 6.33 0.66
C LEU A 114 -6.68 5.77 -0.74
N VAL A 115 -5.44 5.37 -1.06
CA VAL A 115 -5.09 4.79 -2.37
C VAL A 115 -5.88 3.51 -2.63
N PHE A 116 -6.00 2.62 -1.64
CA PHE A 116 -6.76 1.39 -1.78
C PHE A 116 -8.28 1.60 -1.84
N ALA A 117 -8.81 2.71 -1.29
CA ALA A 117 -10.22 3.08 -1.46
C ALA A 117 -10.50 3.63 -2.87
N PHE A 118 -9.57 4.36 -3.46
CA PHE A 118 -9.71 4.93 -4.81
C PHE A 118 -9.38 3.92 -5.94
N ALA A 119 -8.52 2.93 -5.69
CA ALA A 119 -8.11 1.97 -6.71
C ALA A 119 -9.29 1.22 -7.37
N PRO A 120 -10.32 0.74 -6.65
CA PRO A 120 -11.52 0.16 -7.26
C PRO A 120 -12.27 1.11 -8.18
N ILE A 121 -12.31 2.41 -7.85
CA ILE A 121 -12.98 3.45 -8.67
C ILE A 121 -12.31 3.53 -10.04
N VAL A 122 -10.99 3.72 -10.02
CA VAL A 122 -10.19 3.88 -11.24
C VAL A 122 -10.25 2.61 -12.06
N ASN A 123 -10.16 1.44 -11.43
CA ASN A 123 -10.30 0.15 -12.11
C ASN A 123 -11.65 0.02 -12.82
N THR A 124 -12.76 0.39 -12.17
CA THR A 124 -14.08 0.33 -12.81
C THR A 124 -14.18 1.31 -13.96
N ILE A 125 -13.76 2.57 -13.80
CA ILE A 125 -13.79 3.56 -14.88
C ILE A 125 -12.95 3.08 -16.07
N ALA A 126 -11.73 2.62 -15.83
CA ALA A 126 -10.86 2.11 -16.89
C ALA A 126 -11.47 0.88 -17.59
N THR A 127 -12.13 0.00 -16.83
CA THR A 127 -12.83 -1.16 -17.40
C THR A 127 -13.99 -0.73 -18.29
N LEU A 128 -14.84 0.18 -17.82
CA LEU A 128 -16.00 0.67 -18.55
C LEU A 128 -15.63 1.44 -19.82
N LEU A 129 -14.54 2.20 -19.79
CA LEU A 129 -14.15 3.06 -20.91
C LEU A 129 -13.24 2.36 -21.92
N TYR A 130 -12.41 1.41 -21.48
CA TYR A 130 -11.31 0.91 -22.32
C TYR A 130 -11.21 -0.61 -22.39
N PHE A 131 -11.21 -1.33 -21.26
CA PHE A 131 -10.89 -2.77 -21.25
C PHE A 131 -12.09 -3.68 -21.57
N HIS A 132 -13.27 -3.33 -21.09
CA HIS A 132 -14.52 -4.03 -21.35
C HIS A 132 -15.68 -3.03 -21.40
N PRO A 133 -15.82 -2.25 -22.49
CA PRO A 133 -16.92 -1.32 -22.64
C PRO A 133 -18.23 -2.08 -22.70
N VAL A 134 -18.94 -2.10 -21.57
CA VAL A 134 -20.27 -2.67 -21.45
C VAL A 134 -21.29 -1.67 -21.99
N LYS A 135 -22.28 -2.16 -22.76
CA LYS A 135 -23.38 -1.33 -23.27
C LYS A 135 -24.35 -0.90 -22.16
N THR A 136 -24.29 -1.56 -21.00
CA THR A 136 -25.10 -1.29 -19.81
C THR A 136 -24.21 -0.73 -18.71
N LEU A 137 -24.54 0.46 -18.20
CA LEU A 137 -23.86 1.05 -17.05
C LEU A 137 -23.91 0.09 -15.84
N PRO A 138 -22.91 0.13 -14.94
CA PRO A 138 -22.98 -0.62 -13.69
C PRO A 138 -24.26 -0.28 -12.92
N ASP A 139 -24.83 -1.29 -12.26
CA ASP A 139 -25.96 -1.09 -11.34
C ASP A 139 -25.63 0.02 -10.33
N TRP A 140 -26.60 0.89 -10.02
CA TRP A 140 -26.43 1.98 -9.07
C TRP A 140 -25.88 1.50 -7.71
N ARG A 141 -26.16 0.25 -7.32
CA ARG A 141 -25.64 -0.41 -6.12
C ARG A 141 -24.11 -0.52 -6.10
N PHE A 142 -23.47 -0.66 -7.27
CA PHE A 142 -22.01 -0.66 -7.37
C PHE A 142 -21.43 0.69 -6.90
N PHE A 143 -22.03 1.80 -7.36
CA PHE A 143 -21.62 3.14 -6.95
C PHE A 143 -21.93 3.39 -5.46
N ALA A 144 -23.04 2.87 -4.94
CA ALA A 144 -23.34 2.93 -3.51
C ALA A 144 -22.31 2.15 -2.66
N GLY A 145 -21.92 0.94 -3.09
CA GLY A 145 -20.88 0.16 -2.42
C GLY A 145 -19.52 0.87 -2.43
N LEU A 146 -19.22 1.58 -3.52
CA LEU A 146 -18.03 2.41 -3.61
C LEU A 146 -18.04 3.61 -2.66
N LEU A 147 -19.17 4.31 -2.57
CA LEU A 147 -19.35 5.39 -1.59
C LEU A 147 -19.20 4.86 -0.16
N LEU A 148 -19.72 3.66 0.11
CA LEU A 148 -19.58 3.01 1.42
C LEU A 148 -18.11 2.64 1.71
N ALA A 149 -17.36 2.18 0.72
CA ALA A 149 -15.92 1.91 0.86
C ALA A 149 -15.13 3.19 1.16
N ILE A 150 -15.43 4.30 0.47
CA ILE A 150 -14.85 5.62 0.76
C ILE A 150 -15.21 6.05 2.19
N ALA A 151 -16.48 5.91 2.59
CA ALA A 151 -16.93 6.24 3.94
C ALA A 151 -16.24 5.39 5.01
N GLY A 152 -16.08 4.09 4.77
CA GLY A 152 -15.35 3.18 5.65
C GLY A 152 -13.88 3.54 5.76
N ALA A 153 -13.22 3.86 4.64
CA ALA A 153 -11.84 4.35 4.65
C ALA A 153 -11.74 5.67 5.43
N ALA A 154 -12.64 6.64 5.19
CA ALA A 154 -12.70 7.91 5.91
C ALA A 154 -12.90 7.70 7.42
N MET A 155 -13.78 6.78 7.82
CA MET A 155 -14.03 6.42 9.22
C MET A 155 -12.76 5.87 9.87
N VAL A 156 -12.01 4.99 9.20
CA VAL A 156 -10.71 4.51 9.70
C VAL A 156 -9.71 5.65 9.87
N MET A 157 -9.72 6.67 9.00
CA MET A 157 -8.82 7.82 9.15
C MET A 157 -9.22 8.75 10.31
N ILE A 158 -10.53 8.95 10.48
CA ILE A 158 -11.09 9.83 11.51
C ILE A 158 -10.90 9.21 12.89
N PHE A 159 -11.16 7.91 13.03
CA PHE A 159 -11.09 7.18 14.30
C PHE A 159 -9.78 6.42 14.49
N LYS A 160 -8.70 6.84 13.80
CA LYS A 160 -7.39 6.24 14.02
C LYS A 160 -6.93 6.48 15.46
N PRO A 161 -6.33 5.48 16.13
CA PRO A 161 -5.75 5.69 17.45
C PRO A 161 -4.70 6.80 17.36
N THR A 162 -4.89 7.86 18.16
CA THR A 162 -3.87 8.88 18.35
C THR A 162 -3.16 8.51 19.64
N ASP A 163 -1.90 8.09 19.56
CA ASP A 163 -1.08 7.99 20.77
C ASP A 163 -1.05 9.39 21.40
N PRO A 164 -1.30 9.53 22.72
CA PRO A 164 -1.10 10.78 23.40
C PRO A 164 0.34 11.22 23.15
N GLN A 165 0.52 12.34 22.45
CA GLN A 165 1.81 13.01 22.42
C GLN A 165 2.26 13.13 23.88
N PRO A 166 3.43 12.57 24.28
CA PRO A 166 4.05 12.98 25.53
C PRO A 166 4.10 14.49 25.44
N HIS A 167 3.37 15.17 26.33
CA HIS A 167 3.38 16.63 26.35
C HIS A 167 4.84 17.02 26.37
N ALA A 168 5.32 17.59 25.26
CA ALA A 168 6.60 18.25 25.24
C ALA A 168 6.53 19.23 26.40
N ALA A 169 7.29 18.96 27.45
CA ALA A 169 7.33 19.81 28.63
C ALA A 169 7.54 21.23 28.12
N SER A 170 6.53 22.09 28.30
CA SER A 170 6.58 23.46 27.84
C SER A 170 7.88 24.09 28.36
N PRO A 171 8.65 24.80 27.53
CA PRO A 171 9.91 25.45 27.94
C PRO A 171 9.78 26.37 29.17
N GLN A 172 8.56 26.72 29.55
CA GLN A 172 8.21 27.51 30.73
C GLN A 172 8.45 26.78 32.07
N ALA A 173 8.50 25.44 32.11
CA ALA A 173 8.85 24.70 33.32
C ALA A 173 10.37 24.73 33.63
N ALA A 174 11.21 24.89 32.60
CA ALA A 174 12.66 25.04 32.78
C ALA A 174 13.08 26.46 33.18
N ALA A 175 12.30 27.48 32.77
CA ALA A 175 12.55 28.87 33.14
C ALA A 175 12.14 29.20 34.59
N GLN A 176 11.19 28.48 35.18
CA GLN A 176 10.78 28.67 36.58
C GLN A 176 11.70 27.95 37.59
N ALA A 177 12.42 26.90 37.16
CA ALA A 177 13.43 26.23 38.00
C ALA A 177 14.75 27.02 38.11
N GLY A 178 15.03 27.94 37.17
CA GLY A 178 16.25 28.76 37.16
C GLY A 178 16.20 30.05 37.98
N ILE A 179 15.03 30.42 38.51
CA ILE A 179 14.84 31.71 39.24
C ILE A 179 14.66 31.47 40.75
N ALA A 180 14.43 30.24 41.20
CA ALA A 180 14.17 29.90 42.61
C ALA A 180 15.44 29.47 43.39
N SER A 181 16.57 30.13 43.18
CA SER A 181 17.71 30.06 44.12
C SER A 181 18.03 31.45 44.67
N PRO A 182 17.29 31.92 45.69
CA PRO A 182 17.76 33.01 46.53
C PRO A 182 18.75 32.46 47.57
N GLU A 183 19.99 32.92 47.48
CA GLU A 183 20.81 33.40 48.60
C GLU A 183 20.28 33.08 50.01
N THR A 184 20.89 32.15 50.77
CA THR A 184 20.93 32.22 52.25
C THR A 184 22.08 31.38 52.87
N ALA A 185 22.90 32.07 53.68
CA ALA A 185 23.73 31.62 54.83
C ALA A 185 24.92 30.67 54.57
N ARG A 186 26.19 31.11 54.68
CA ARG A 186 26.94 31.41 55.92
C ARG A 186 26.71 30.37 57.04
N HIS A 187 27.70 29.53 57.30
CA HIS A 187 28.48 29.47 58.55
C HIS A 187 29.65 28.51 58.39
#